data_AF-A0A7W0KWI6-F1
#
_entry.id   AF-A0A7W0KWI6-F1
#
_cell.length_a   1.000
_cell.length_b   1.000
_cell.length_c   1.000
_cell.angle_alpha   90.00
_cell.angle_beta   90.00
_cell.angle_gamma   90.00
#
_symmetry.space_group_name_H-M   'P 1'
#
loop_
_entity.id
_entity.type
_entity.pdbx_description
1 polymer ?
#
loop_
_entity_poly.entity_id
_entity_poly.type
_entity_poly.pdbx_seq_one_letter_code
_entity_poly.pdbx_strand_id
1 'polypeptide(L)'
;MLRASRRLLRPGGRTAFFTIHPAPGLSSRRRRRAHRDGPVAVASHLSQRDLLERGGFVDIAETDRTVEFATVARAWIEQRDRHQDQLVEALGEAEFEQRQREARVQLRAIDDGLLRRSLLVAVCPND
;
A
#
# COMPACT_ATOMS: atom_id res chain seq x y z
N MET A 1 -6.03 13.79 -4.21
CA MET A 1 -4.90 13.86 -3.25
C MET A 1 -3.64 14.44 -3.87
N LEU A 2 -2.95 13.77 -4.81
CA LEU A 2 -1.62 14.20 -5.31
C LEU A 2 -1.55 15.65 -5.81
N ARG A 3 -2.52 16.12 -6.61
CA ARG A 3 -2.59 17.53 -7.03
C ARG A 3 -2.70 18.52 -5.87
N ALA A 4 -3.41 18.14 -4.80
CA ALA A 4 -3.51 18.96 -3.59
C ALA A 4 -2.18 18.96 -2.83
N SER A 5 -1.51 17.81 -2.71
CA SER A 5 -0.16 17.70 -2.13
C SER A 5 0.85 18.58 -2.88
N ARG A 6 0.81 18.59 -4.22
CA ARG A 6 1.67 19.45 -5.05
C ARG A 6 1.52 20.93 -4.70
N ARG A 7 0.29 21.42 -4.53
CA ARG A 7 0.01 22.83 -4.18
C ARG A 7 0.59 23.29 -2.84
N LEU A 8 0.90 22.35 -1.95
CA LEU A 8 1.49 22.64 -0.64
C LEU A 8 3.03 22.60 -0.66
N LEU A 9 3.63 22.02 -1.70
CA LEU A 9 5.06 21.91 -1.82
C LEU A 9 5.63 23.15 -2.51
N ARG A 10 6.76 23.63 -1.99
CA ARG A 10 7.57 24.63 -2.70
C ARG A 10 8.10 24.04 -4.02
N PRO A 11 8.39 24.87 -5.04
CA PRO A 11 9.16 24.44 -6.20
C PRO A 11 10.43 23.69 -5.78
N GLY A 12 10.70 22.54 -6.41
CA GLY A 12 11.81 21.64 -6.04
C GLY A 12 11.58 20.80 -4.78
N GLY A 13 10.45 20.99 -4.08
CA GLY A 13 10.06 20.20 -2.91
C GLY A 13 9.75 18.74 -3.26
N ARG A 14 9.85 17.83 -2.28
CA ARG A 14 9.64 16.39 -2.49
C ARG A 14 8.40 15.87 -1.77
N THR A 15 7.75 14.89 -2.39
CA THR A 15 6.80 14.00 -1.72
C THR A 15 7.40 12.61 -1.62
N ALA A 16 7.15 11.92 -0.51
CA ALA A 16 7.55 10.54 -0.31
C ALA A 16 6.44 9.79 0.44
N PHE A 17 6.07 8.61 -0.04
CA PHE A 17 5.07 7.77 0.62
C PHE A 17 5.21 6.30 0.26
N PHE A 18 4.79 5.44 1.17
CA PHE A 18 4.59 4.02 0.89
C PHE A 18 3.17 3.78 0.40
N THR A 19 3.01 2.90 -0.58
CA THR A 19 1.68 2.47 -1.03
C THR A 19 1.69 1.00 -1.42
N ILE A 20 0.54 0.35 -1.23
CA ILE A 20 0.30 -1.01 -1.71
C ILE A 20 -0.44 -0.89 -3.05
N HIS A 21 -0.01 -1.65 -4.05
CA HIS A 21 -0.61 -1.64 -5.38
C HIS A 21 -0.50 -3.02 -6.05
N PRO A 22 -1.28 -3.28 -7.12
CA PRO A 22 -1.15 -4.53 -7.87
C PRO A 22 0.26 -4.63 -8.48
N ALA A 23 0.80 -5.84 -8.51
CA ALA A 23 2.04 -6.12 -9.22
C ALA A 23 1.88 -5.83 -10.74
N PRO A 24 2.95 -5.42 -11.44
CA PRO A 24 2.91 -5.26 -12.90
C PRO A 24 2.72 -6.60 -13.60
N GLY A 25 2.22 -6.57 -14.84
CA GLY A 25 2.10 -7.77 -15.69
C GLY A 25 1.05 -8.81 -15.28
N LEU A 26 0.19 -8.52 -14.29
CA LEU A 26 -0.88 -9.44 -13.90
C LEU A 26 -1.93 -9.63 -14.99
N SER A 27 -2.33 -10.88 -15.22
CA SER A 27 -3.52 -11.21 -16.01
C SER A 27 -4.78 -10.60 -15.40
N SER A 28 -5.83 -10.41 -16.22
CA SER A 28 -7.09 -9.82 -15.76
C SER A 28 -7.71 -10.57 -14.56
N ARG A 29 -7.60 -11.90 -14.52
CA ARG A 29 -8.08 -12.71 -13.39
C ARG A 29 -7.26 -12.43 -12.12
N ARG A 30 -5.93 -12.39 -12.22
CA ARG A 30 -5.05 -12.10 -11.07
C ARG A 30 -5.20 -10.66 -10.59
N ARG A 31 -5.37 -9.70 -11.50
CA ARG A 31 -5.65 -8.30 -11.17
C ARG A 31 -6.96 -8.13 -10.40
N ARG A 32 -8.05 -8.76 -10.84
CA ARG A 32 -9.31 -8.77 -10.09
C ARG A 32 -9.14 -9.35 -8.68
N ARG A 33 -8.32 -10.39 -8.53
CA ARG A 33 -7.99 -10.93 -7.21
C ARG A 33 -7.20 -9.93 -6.37
N ALA A 34 -6.17 -9.28 -6.93
CA ALA A 34 -5.42 -8.24 -6.24
C ALA A 34 -6.32 -7.10 -5.72
N HIS A 35 -7.33 -6.69 -6.50
CA HIS A 35 -8.27 -5.66 -6.06
C HIS A 35 -9.22 -6.10 -4.94
N ARG A 36 -9.58 -7.38 -4.87
CA ARG A 36 -10.41 -7.91 -3.76
C ARG A 36 -9.61 -8.16 -2.49
N ASP A 37 -8.39 -8.66 -2.64
CA ASP A 37 -7.56 -9.11 -1.53
C ASP A 37 -6.66 -7.96 -0.98
N GLY A 38 -6.63 -6.82 -1.68
CA GLY A 38 -5.89 -5.61 -1.28
C GLY A 38 -6.78 -4.55 -0.62
N PRO A 39 -6.18 -3.51 -0.02
CA PRO A 39 -6.92 -2.34 0.46
C PRO A 39 -7.75 -1.68 -0.63
N VAL A 40 -8.80 -0.96 -0.25
CA VAL A 40 -9.67 -0.21 -1.18
C VAL A 40 -8.87 0.68 -2.16
N ALA A 41 -7.76 1.26 -1.71
CA ALA A 41 -6.87 2.10 -2.52
C ALA A 41 -6.18 1.38 -3.70
N VAL A 42 -6.15 0.04 -3.71
CA VAL A 42 -5.55 -0.79 -4.76
C VAL A 42 -6.42 -0.82 -6.04
N ALA A 43 -7.67 -0.36 -5.99
CA ALA A 43 -8.64 -0.42 -7.09
C ALA A 43 -8.29 0.45 -8.33
N SER A 44 -7.26 1.30 -8.27
CA SER A 44 -6.86 2.13 -9.42
C SER A 44 -6.38 1.28 -10.61
N HIS A 45 -6.84 1.64 -11.80
CA HIS A 45 -6.35 1.05 -13.06
C HIS A 45 -5.02 1.68 -13.52
N LEU A 46 -4.71 2.89 -13.03
CA LEU A 46 -3.47 3.59 -13.31
C LEU A 46 -2.36 3.12 -12.37
N SER A 47 -1.12 3.07 -12.88
CA SER A 47 0.04 2.85 -12.02
C SER A 47 0.27 4.05 -11.11
N GLN A 48 1.04 3.84 -10.03
CA GLN A 48 1.36 4.94 -9.12
C GLN A 48 2.24 6.01 -9.78
N ARG A 49 3.08 5.61 -10.74
CA ARG A 49 3.83 6.52 -11.61
C ARG A 49 2.89 7.40 -12.43
N ASP A 50 1.92 6.80 -13.13
CA ASP A 50 0.94 7.56 -13.94
C ASP A 50 0.16 8.56 -13.08
N LEU A 51 -0.19 8.18 -11.84
CA LEU A 51 -0.90 9.06 -10.91
C LEU A 51 -0.04 10.26 -10.48
N LEU A 52 1.27 10.06 -10.25
CA LEU A 52 2.21 11.13 -9.92
C LEU A 52 2.45 12.06 -11.10
N GLU A 53 2.64 11.53 -12.30
CA GLU A 53 2.80 12.32 -13.53
C GLU A 53 1.56 13.17 -13.81
N ARG A 54 0.35 12.59 -13.72
CA ARG A 54 -0.92 13.34 -13.83
C ARG A 54 -1.16 14.33 -12.68
N GLY A 55 -0.44 14.15 -11.58
CA GLY A 55 -0.36 15.07 -10.45
C GLY A 55 0.55 16.27 -10.69
N GLY A 56 1.35 16.24 -11.76
CA GLY A 56 2.35 17.25 -12.09
C GLY A 56 3.68 17.07 -11.35
N PHE A 57 3.99 15.87 -10.89
CA PHE A 57 5.29 15.55 -10.29
C PHE A 57 6.27 15.05 -11.35
N VAL A 58 7.56 15.28 -11.10
CA VAL A 58 8.69 14.83 -11.93
C VAL A 58 9.68 14.02 -11.08
N ASP A 59 10.74 13.49 -11.71
CA ASP A 59 11.81 12.71 -11.05
C ASP A 59 11.28 11.58 -10.15
N ILE A 60 10.32 10.81 -10.68
CA ILE A 60 9.62 9.77 -9.92
C ILE A 60 10.50 8.53 -9.78
N ALA A 61 10.94 8.28 -8.56
CA ALA A 61 11.62 7.06 -8.13
C ALA A 61 10.62 6.12 -7.43
N GLU A 62 10.63 4.86 -7.83
CA GLU A 62 9.89 3.79 -7.18
C GLU A 62 10.87 2.72 -6.69
N THR A 63 10.80 2.40 -5.40
CA THR A 63 11.62 1.35 -4.78
C THR A 63 10.69 0.29 -4.22
N ASP A 64 10.81 -0.94 -4.72
CA ASP A 64 10.10 -2.10 -4.19
C ASP A 64 10.58 -2.39 -2.75
N ARG A 65 9.64 -2.47 -1.82
CA ARG A 65 9.85 -2.75 -0.39
C ARG A 65 8.94 -3.87 0.10
N THR A 66 8.55 -4.75 -0.82
CA THR A 66 7.58 -5.82 -0.56
C THR A 66 8.13 -6.83 0.45
N VAL A 67 9.42 -7.16 0.40
CA VAL A 67 10.05 -8.14 1.31
C VAL A 67 10.09 -7.61 2.74
N GLU A 68 10.54 -6.37 2.93
CA GLU A 68 10.60 -5.72 4.24
C GLU A 68 9.19 -5.56 4.82
N PHE A 69 8.22 -5.21 3.97
CA PHE A 69 6.83 -5.15 4.40
C PHE A 69 6.26 -6.50 4.82
N ALA A 70 6.48 -7.56 4.03
CA ALA A 70 6.00 -8.90 4.36
C ALA A 70 6.57 -9.39 5.70
N THR A 71 7.85 -9.10 5.95
CA THR A 71 8.51 -9.41 7.24
C THR A 71 7.80 -8.74 8.41
N VAL A 72 7.57 -7.42 8.30
CA VAL A 72 6.87 -6.66 9.34
C VAL A 72 5.42 -7.12 9.49
N ALA A 73 4.71 -7.36 8.39
CA ALA A 73 3.32 -7.80 8.40
C ALA A 73 3.15 -9.16 9.10
N ARG A 74 4.06 -10.12 8.85
CA ARG A 74 4.08 -11.41 9.58
C ARG A 74 4.24 -11.22 11.08
N ALA A 75 5.24 -10.44 11.50
CA ALA A 75 5.49 -10.17 12.90
C ALA A 75 4.27 -9.51 13.57
N TRP A 76 3.61 -8.55 12.89
CA TRP A 76 2.39 -7.94 13.41
C TRP A 76 1.22 -8.92 13.56
N ILE A 77 1.03 -9.83 12.60
CA ILE A 77 -0.01 -10.88 12.69
C ILE A 77 0.26 -11.79 13.89
N GLU A 78 1.51 -12.25 14.03
CA GLU A 78 1.93 -13.12 15.12
C GLU A 78 1.75 -12.45 16.50
N GLN A 79 2.18 -11.19 16.65
CA GLN A 79 2.03 -10.48 17.92
C GLN A 79 0.55 -10.22 18.24
N ARG A 80 -0.30 -9.93 17.24
CA ARG A 80 -1.74 -9.79 17.49
C ARG A 80 -2.38 -11.11 17.94
N ASP A 81 -1.96 -12.23 17.37
CA ASP A 81 -2.44 -13.54 17.82
C ASP A 81 -1.98 -13.85 19.25
N ARG A 82 -0.72 -13.55 19.58
CA ARG A 82 -0.17 -13.73 20.94
C ARG A 82 -0.88 -12.88 22.00
N HIS A 83 -1.33 -11.70 21.61
CA HIS A 83 -1.97 -10.72 22.49
C HIS A 83 -3.49 -10.61 22.25
N GLN A 84 -4.11 -11.68 21.72
CA GLN A 84 -5.51 -11.68 21.32
C GLN A 84 -6.43 -11.20 22.45
N ASP A 85 -6.34 -11.79 23.64
CA ASP A 85 -7.28 -11.48 24.74
C ASP A 85 -7.26 -9.99 25.11
N GLN A 86 -6.07 -9.41 25.21
CA GLN A 86 -5.87 -7.99 25.52
C GLN A 86 -6.40 -7.08 24.40
N LEU A 87 -6.22 -7.49 23.15
CA LEU A 87 -6.68 -6.73 22.00
C LEU A 87 -8.20 -6.85 21.80
N VAL A 88 -8.79 -8.01 22.11
CA VAL A 88 -10.24 -8.23 22.12
C VAL A 88 -10.89 -7.40 23.22
N GLU A 89 -10.31 -7.35 24.42
CA GLU A 89 -10.77 -6.48 25.50
C GLU A 89 -10.74 -5.00 25.09
N ALA A 90 -9.67 -4.55 24.43
CA ALA A 90 -9.51 -3.15 24.05
C ALA A 90 -10.32 -2.71 22.80
N LEU A 91 -10.49 -3.59 21.82
CA LEU A 91 -11.07 -3.26 20.51
C LEU A 91 -12.48 -3.82 20.30
N GLY A 92 -12.83 -4.87 21.04
CA GLY A 92 -13.95 -5.74 20.75
C GLY A 92 -13.58 -6.88 19.78
N GLU A 93 -14.22 -8.03 19.97
CA GLU A 93 -13.97 -9.26 19.21
C GLU A 93 -14.13 -9.06 17.69
N ALA A 94 -15.25 -8.47 17.26
CA ALA A 94 -15.55 -8.29 15.85
C ALA A 94 -14.48 -7.46 15.10
N GLU A 95 -14.02 -6.37 15.72
CA GLU A 95 -12.99 -5.51 15.14
C GLU A 95 -11.62 -6.21 15.11
N PHE A 96 -11.26 -6.91 16.19
CA PHE A 96 -10.02 -7.70 16.23
C PHE A 96 -10.00 -8.75 15.11
N GLU A 97 -11.07 -9.54 15.01
CA GLU A 97 -11.16 -10.59 14.01
C GLU A 97 -11.12 -10.03 12.58
N GLN A 98 -11.81 -8.90 12.33
CA GLN A 98 -11.80 -8.26 11.03
C GLN A 98 -10.38 -7.81 10.65
N ARG A 99 -9.67 -7.12 11.55
CA ARG A 99 -8.28 -6.70 11.31
C ARG A 99 -7.34 -7.88 11.06
N GLN A 100 -7.48 -8.97 11.83
CA GLN A 100 -6.66 -10.16 11.62
C GLN A 100 -6.98 -10.85 10.29
N ARG A 101 -8.26 -10.94 9.91
CA ARG A 101 -8.67 -11.47 8.61
C ARG A 101 -8.09 -10.65 7.47
N GLU A 102 -8.24 -9.33 7.48
CA GLU A 102 -7.73 -8.43 6.45
C GLU A 102 -6.20 -8.49 6.33
N ALA A 103 -5.49 -8.44 7.45
CA ALA A 103 -4.03 -8.52 7.46
C ALA A 103 -3.52 -9.84 6.84
N ARG A 104 -4.14 -10.97 7.20
CA ARG A 104 -3.78 -12.28 6.64
C ARG A 104 -4.13 -12.41 5.16
N VAL A 105 -5.26 -11.85 4.70
CA VAL A 105 -5.63 -11.82 3.27
C VAL A 105 -4.61 -11.01 2.47
N GLN A 106 -4.27 -9.82 2.96
CA GLN A 106 -3.29 -8.96 2.30
C GLN A 106 -1.90 -9.62 2.23
N LEU A 107 -1.43 -10.22 3.33
CA LEU A 107 -0.14 -10.91 3.35
C LEU A 107 -0.11 -12.07 2.35
N ARG A 108 -1.18 -12.88 2.26
CA ARG A 108 -1.26 -13.95 1.24
C ARG A 108 -1.22 -13.39 -0.18
N ALA A 109 -1.88 -12.26 -0.45
CA ALA A 109 -1.83 -11.65 -1.77
C ALA A 109 -0.43 -11.11 -2.11
N ILE A 110 0.35 -10.70 -1.11
CA ILE A 110 1.75 -10.33 -1.28
C ILE A 110 2.62 -11.56 -1.56
N ASP A 111 2.47 -12.62 -0.77
CA ASP A 111 3.18 -13.89 -0.96
C ASP A 111 2.91 -14.51 -2.33
N ASP A 112 1.67 -14.39 -2.83
CA ASP A 112 1.26 -14.86 -4.15
C ASP A 112 1.75 -13.97 -5.31
N GLY A 113 2.47 -12.88 -5.01
CA GLY A 113 2.96 -11.91 -5.98
C GLY A 113 1.86 -11.10 -6.68
N LEU A 114 0.72 -10.91 -6.02
CA LEU A 114 -0.40 -10.10 -6.53
C LEU A 114 -0.29 -8.64 -6.13
N LEU A 115 0.20 -8.39 -4.92
CA LEU A 115 0.39 -7.07 -4.37
C LEU A 115 1.88 -6.80 -4.16
N ARG A 116 2.27 -5.55 -4.36
CA ARG A 116 3.57 -5.01 -3.97
C ARG A 116 3.36 -3.85 -3.03
N ARG A 117 4.37 -3.57 -2.21
CA ARG A 117 4.48 -2.32 -1.47
C ARG A 117 5.73 -1.59 -1.93
N SER A 118 5.56 -0.39 -2.46
CA SER A 118 6.66 0.43 -2.94
C SER A 118 6.76 1.72 -2.14
N LEU A 119 7.99 2.21 -1.97
CA LEU A 119 8.27 3.60 -1.63
C LEU A 119 8.31 4.41 -2.92
N LEU A 120 7.49 5.44 -3.01
CA LEU A 120 7.53 6.40 -4.10
C LEU A 120 8.09 7.72 -3.59
N VAL A 121 9.01 8.29 -4.35
CA VAL A 121 9.57 9.62 -4.13
C VAL A 121 9.46 10.40 -5.43
N ALA A 122 8.95 11.63 -5.36
CA ALA A 122 8.80 12.49 -6.53
C ALA A 122 9.01 13.96 -6.18
N VAL A 123 9.36 14.76 -7.18
CA VAL A 123 9.71 16.18 -7.05
C VAL A 123 8.59 17.05 -7.61
N CYS A 124 8.25 18.12 -6.90
CA CYS A 124 7.45 19.23 -7.44
C CYS A 124 8.36 20.02 -8.39
N PRO A 125 8.01 20.16 -9.69
CA PRO A 125 8.87 20.83 -10.65
C PRO A 125 9.17 22.26 -10.22
N ASN A 126 10.34 22.76 -10.64
CA ASN A 126 10.58 24.20 -10.62
C ASN A 126 9.71 24.82 -11.72
N ASP A 127 9.01 25.92 -11.40
CA ASP A 127 8.29 26.70 -12.41
C ASP A 127 9.26 27.31 -13.45
#